data_AF-A0A327ZZB4-F1
#
_entry.id   AF-A0A327ZZB4-F1
#
_cell.length_a   1.000
_cell.length_b   1.000
_cell.length_c   1.000
_cell.angle_alpha   90.00
_cell.angle_beta   90.00
_cell.angle_gamma   90.00
#
_symmetry.space_group_name_H-M   'P 1'
#
loop_
_entity.id
_entity.type
_entity.pdbx_description
1 polymer ?
#
loop_
_entity_poly.entity_id
_entity_poly.type
_entity_poly.pdbx_seq_one_letter_code
_entity_poly.pdbx_strand_id
1 'polypeptide(L)'
;MIRYIKGEIAKVRSENFIFVVLSLSLIPLIMNLINFFVNDSNLSIEDGLYFRFYNQFSMLLPIISCIIPSSIFYLEDKNNTYLNWLSYTNKKNSLFFSKYLLSFFIAFLIYLINFLIIVVLYIVNGEYDSLIYITISFLILNLFGWLMVIPLTTYVIIKTHNIVISISFGIAISLLSMIFIAAPFSYIIPSAFGYRVGLKFIDNDFYYHNVISSTVIGIVITLALLVIMSILSLKALKKAI
;
A
#
# COMPACT_ATOMS: atom_id res chain seq x y z
N MET A 1 4.64 8.70 22.80
CA MET A 1 4.17 8.25 21.47
C MET A 1 2.65 8.12 21.40
N ILE A 2 2.01 7.33 22.27
CA ILE A 2 0.55 7.03 22.23
C ILE A 2 -0.33 8.30 22.19
N ARG A 3 0.01 9.34 22.96
CA ARG A 3 -0.73 10.62 22.93
C ARG A 3 -0.74 11.29 21.55
N TYR A 4 0.38 11.24 20.82
CA TYR A 4 0.48 11.82 19.48
C TYR A 4 -0.36 11.03 18.48
N ILE A 5 -0.30 9.70 18.55
CA ILE A 5 -1.13 8.83 17.70
C ILE A 5 -2.61 9.11 17.94
N LYS A 6 -3.06 9.22 19.20
CA LYS A 6 -4.46 9.58 19.51
C LYS A 6 -4.87 10.94 18.92
N GLY A 7 -3.98 11.94 18.99
CA GLY A 7 -4.22 13.25 18.40
C GLY A 7 -4.34 13.20 16.87
N GLU A 8 -3.47 12.45 16.21
CA GLU A 8 -3.51 12.29 14.76
C GLU A 8 -4.74 11.49 14.29
N ILE A 9 -5.15 10.46 15.05
CA ILE A 9 -6.40 9.72 14.79
C ILE A 9 -7.60 10.67 14.85
N ALA A 10 -7.66 11.55 15.85
CA ALA A 10 -8.75 12.50 15.98
C ALA A 10 -8.85 13.45 14.78
N LYS A 11 -7.71 13.93 14.26
CA LYS A 11 -7.66 14.77 13.04
C LYS A 11 -8.12 14.00 11.80
N VAL A 12 -7.64 12.77 11.63
CA VAL A 12 -7.95 11.95 10.45
C VAL A 12 -9.41 11.51 10.43
N ARG A 13 -10.02 11.27 11.59
CA ARG A 13 -11.43 10.85 11.70
C ARG A 13 -12.42 11.86 11.08
N SER A 14 -12.10 13.15 11.11
CA SER A 14 -12.95 14.19 10.51
C SER A 14 -12.72 14.38 9.01
N GLU A 15 -11.81 13.64 8.39
CA GLU A 15 -11.43 13.85 7.00
C GLU A 15 -12.08 12.84 6.06
N ASN A 16 -12.55 13.34 4.91
CA ASN A 16 -13.26 12.54 3.92
C ASN A 16 -12.35 11.62 3.09
N PHE A 17 -11.02 11.81 3.13
CA PHE A 17 -10.10 11.01 2.31
C PHE A 17 -10.15 9.52 2.67
N ILE A 18 -10.46 9.16 3.94
CA ILE A 18 -10.61 7.75 4.33
C ILE A 18 -11.72 7.08 3.50
N PHE A 19 -12.85 7.77 3.31
CA PHE A 19 -13.95 7.27 2.49
C PHE A 19 -13.53 7.11 1.03
N VAL A 20 -12.75 8.05 0.49
CA VAL A 20 -12.23 7.98 -0.88
C VAL A 20 -11.31 6.77 -1.06
N VAL A 21 -10.34 6.59 -0.17
CA VAL A 21 -9.37 5.48 -0.25
C VAL A 21 -10.07 4.13 -0.04
N LEU A 22 -11.03 4.06 0.89
CA LEU A 22 -11.83 2.86 1.10
C LEU A 22 -12.65 2.52 -0.16
N SER A 23 -13.34 3.50 -0.73
CA SER A 23 -14.12 3.32 -1.96
C SER A 23 -13.25 2.85 -3.12
N LEU A 24 -12.09 3.49 -3.33
CA LEU A 24 -11.12 3.08 -4.35
C LEU A 24 -10.63 1.64 -4.14
N SER A 25 -10.39 1.23 -2.90
CA SER A 25 -9.94 -0.13 -2.58
C SER A 25 -10.98 -1.20 -2.89
N LEU A 26 -12.27 -0.85 -2.81
CA LEU A 26 -13.39 -1.78 -3.03
C LEU A 26 -13.77 -1.92 -4.52
N ILE A 27 -13.30 -1.04 -5.40
CA ILE A 27 -13.63 -1.09 -6.85
C ILE A 27 -13.28 -2.46 -7.46
N PRO A 28 -12.05 -2.99 -7.33
CA PRO A 28 -11.71 -4.31 -7.87
C PRO A 28 -12.60 -5.40 -7.30
N LEU A 29 -12.91 -5.32 -6.00
CA LEU A 29 -13.72 -6.32 -5.33
C LEU A 29 -15.15 -6.35 -5.89
N ILE A 30 -15.79 -5.18 -6.01
CA ILE A 30 -17.13 -5.05 -6.56
C ILE A 30 -17.18 -5.54 -8.00
N MET A 31 -16.21 -5.16 -8.84
CA MET A 31 -16.14 -5.60 -10.24
C MET A 31 -16.06 -7.12 -10.35
N ASN A 32 -15.22 -7.77 -9.53
CA ASN A 32 -15.05 -9.22 -9.57
C ASN A 32 -16.24 -9.97 -8.95
N LEU A 33 -16.89 -9.41 -7.92
CA LEU A 33 -18.13 -9.97 -7.40
C LEU A 33 -19.24 -9.96 -8.46
N ILE A 34 -19.44 -8.84 -9.16
CA ILE A 34 -20.43 -8.76 -10.24
C ILE A 34 -20.13 -9.80 -11.31
N ASN A 35 -18.88 -9.91 -11.76
CA ASN A 35 -18.48 -10.90 -12.75
C ASN A 35 -18.72 -12.34 -12.27
N PHE A 36 -18.51 -12.62 -10.98
CA PHE A 36 -18.72 -13.94 -10.38
C PHE A 36 -20.20 -14.35 -10.32
N PHE A 37 -21.09 -13.41 -10.01
CA PHE A 37 -22.52 -13.68 -9.95
C PHE A 37 -23.22 -13.69 -11.32
N VAL A 38 -22.67 -12.96 -12.30
CA VAL A 38 -23.31 -12.78 -13.61
C VAL A 38 -22.78 -13.75 -14.67
N ASN A 39 -21.46 -13.94 -14.74
CA ASN A 39 -20.83 -14.67 -15.83
C ASN A 39 -20.36 -16.07 -15.39
N ASP A 40 -19.41 -16.13 -14.46
CA ASP A 40 -18.76 -17.37 -14.06
C ASP A 40 -18.58 -17.41 -12.55
N SER A 41 -19.29 -18.33 -11.89
CA SER A 41 -19.13 -18.62 -10.45
C SER A 41 -17.87 -19.44 -10.16
N ASN A 42 -16.75 -19.07 -10.82
CA ASN A 42 -15.47 -19.75 -10.67
C ASN A 42 -14.70 -19.21 -9.45
N LEU A 43 -14.45 -20.09 -8.48
CA LEU A 43 -13.67 -19.82 -7.28
C LEU A 43 -12.24 -20.36 -7.34
N SER A 44 -11.81 -20.95 -8.46
CA SER A 44 -10.43 -21.41 -8.62
C SER A 44 -9.43 -20.31 -8.28
N ILE A 45 -8.33 -20.70 -7.62
CA ILE A 45 -7.34 -19.75 -7.13
C ILE A 45 -6.50 -19.19 -8.30
N GLU A 46 -6.27 -20.00 -9.32
CA GLU A 46 -5.38 -19.70 -10.46
C GLU A 46 -6.02 -18.75 -11.49
N ASP A 47 -7.33 -18.87 -11.70
CA ASP A 47 -8.03 -18.25 -12.84
C ASP A 47 -9.46 -17.77 -12.48
N GLY A 48 -9.89 -17.96 -11.24
CA GLY A 48 -11.21 -17.57 -10.75
C GLY A 48 -11.29 -16.13 -10.22
N LEU A 49 -12.18 -15.92 -9.25
CA LEU A 49 -12.43 -14.59 -8.67
C LEU A 49 -11.18 -13.98 -8.02
N TYR A 50 -10.46 -14.76 -7.22
CA TYR A 50 -9.34 -14.23 -6.45
C TYR A 50 -8.19 -13.75 -7.33
N PHE A 51 -7.80 -14.52 -8.36
CA PHE A 51 -6.74 -14.13 -9.28
C PHE A 51 -7.06 -12.81 -10.00
N ARG A 52 -8.30 -12.68 -10.52
CA ARG A 52 -8.76 -11.46 -11.19
C ARG A 52 -8.80 -10.26 -10.24
N PHE A 53 -9.30 -10.45 -9.03
CA PHE A 53 -9.25 -9.45 -7.96
C PHE A 53 -7.81 -9.04 -7.64
N TYR A 54 -6.92 -10.01 -7.43
CA TYR A 54 -5.53 -9.78 -7.07
C TYR A 54 -4.81 -8.91 -8.11
N ASN A 55 -5.01 -9.23 -9.38
CA ASN A 55 -4.45 -8.47 -10.51
C ASN A 55 -4.95 -7.02 -10.53
N GLN A 56 -6.26 -6.81 -10.47
CA GLN A 56 -6.84 -5.46 -10.48
C GLN A 56 -6.52 -4.66 -9.21
N PHE A 57 -6.47 -5.32 -8.05
CA PHE A 57 -6.12 -4.67 -6.79
C PHE A 57 -4.65 -4.24 -6.78
N SER A 58 -3.74 -5.06 -7.31
CA SER A 58 -2.32 -4.72 -7.42
C SER A 58 -2.08 -3.43 -8.22
N MET A 59 -2.95 -3.14 -9.20
CA MET A 59 -2.91 -1.93 -10.00
C MET A 59 -3.28 -0.68 -9.17
N LEU A 60 -4.28 -0.78 -8.29
CA LEU A 60 -4.74 0.35 -7.48
C LEU A 60 -3.95 0.53 -6.18
N LEU A 61 -3.31 -0.53 -5.68
CA LEU A 61 -2.62 -0.52 -4.40
C LEU A 61 -1.60 0.62 -4.25
N PRO A 62 -0.73 0.94 -5.24
CA PRO A 62 0.18 2.08 -5.11
C PRO A 62 -0.52 3.43 -5.02
N ILE A 63 -1.66 3.60 -5.70
CA ILE A 63 -2.45 4.84 -5.65
C ILE A 63 -3.08 5.01 -4.27
N ILE A 64 -3.74 3.96 -3.78
CA ILE A 64 -4.34 3.89 -2.44
C ILE A 64 -3.29 4.19 -1.37
N SER A 65 -2.12 3.55 -1.48
CA SER A 65 -1.01 3.68 -0.52
C SER A 65 -0.35 5.06 -0.58
N CYS A 66 -0.44 5.78 -1.70
CA CYS A 66 0.04 7.17 -1.80
C CYS A 66 -0.92 8.17 -1.16
N ILE A 67 -2.23 8.01 -1.35
CA ILE A 67 -3.21 8.99 -0.86
C ILE A 67 -3.11 9.10 0.68
N ILE A 68 -2.97 7.98 1.38
CA ILE A 68 -2.94 7.93 2.86
C ILE A 68 -1.87 8.85 3.48
N PRO A 69 -0.56 8.64 3.26
CA PRO A 69 0.47 9.52 3.81
C PRO A 69 0.40 10.94 3.23
N SER A 70 0.03 11.09 1.94
CA SER A 70 -0.13 12.42 1.34
C SER A 70 -1.15 13.26 2.12
N SER A 71 -2.33 12.69 2.40
CA SER A 71 -3.37 13.39 3.15
C SER A 71 -2.97 13.65 4.60
N ILE A 72 -2.42 12.66 5.31
CA ILE A 72 -2.06 12.80 6.74
C ILE A 72 -1.01 13.89 6.97
N PHE A 73 0.00 13.97 6.10
CA PHE A 73 1.04 14.99 6.20
C PHE A 73 0.55 16.36 5.70
N TYR A 74 -0.25 16.39 4.63
CA TYR A 74 -0.83 17.63 4.09
C TYR A 74 -1.81 18.32 5.04
N LEU A 75 -2.38 17.61 6.03
CA LEU A 75 -3.24 18.24 7.04
C LEU A 75 -2.56 19.39 7.79
N GLU A 76 -1.25 19.34 7.98
CA GLU A 76 -0.52 20.42 8.66
C GLU A 76 -0.42 21.67 7.79
N ASP A 77 -0.29 21.48 6.47
CA ASP A 77 -0.27 22.57 5.49
C ASP A 77 -1.68 23.16 5.34
N LYS A 78 -2.71 22.30 5.20
CA LYS A 78 -4.13 22.70 5.10
C LYS A 78 -4.60 23.53 6.31
N ASN A 79 -4.16 23.17 7.52
CA ASN A 79 -4.59 23.81 8.76
C ASN A 79 -3.67 24.95 9.22
N ASN A 80 -2.66 25.34 8.42
CA ASN A 80 -1.65 26.33 8.79
C ASN A 80 -0.90 26.01 10.11
N THR A 81 -0.84 24.73 10.50
CA THR A 81 -0.16 24.27 11.71
C THR A 81 1.27 23.80 11.43
N TYR A 82 1.72 23.84 10.18
CA TYR A 82 3.06 23.41 9.77
C TYR A 82 4.19 24.18 10.50
N LEU A 83 4.09 25.51 10.60
CA LEU A 83 5.07 26.32 11.35
C LEU A 83 5.09 25.94 12.84
N ASN A 84 3.91 25.73 13.44
CA ASN A 84 3.83 25.28 14.82
C ASN A 84 4.51 23.92 15.01
N TRP A 85 4.35 23.00 14.05
CA TRP A 85 5.05 21.71 14.08
C TRP A 85 6.57 21.87 14.01
N LEU A 86 7.08 22.74 13.12
CA LEU A 86 8.52 22.99 12.99
C LEU A 86 9.14 23.58 14.27
N SER A 87 8.39 24.43 14.98
CA SER A 87 8.83 25.09 16.21
C SER A 87 9.03 24.15 17.41
N TYR A 88 8.44 22.96 17.41
CA TYR A 88 8.58 21.99 18.52
C TYR A 88 9.84 21.12 18.37
N THR A 89 11.00 21.65 18.75
CA THR A 89 12.33 20.99 18.66
C THR A 89 12.37 19.58 19.26
N ASN A 90 11.86 19.36 20.47
CA ASN A 90 11.92 18.04 21.15
C ASN A 90 10.85 17.03 20.69
N LYS A 91 9.82 17.44 19.93
CA LYS A 91 8.64 16.61 19.62
C LYS A 91 8.46 16.31 18.13
N LYS A 92 9.28 16.91 17.28
CA LYS A 92 9.21 16.80 15.82
C LYS A 92 9.31 15.36 15.30
N ASN A 93 10.31 14.60 15.77
CA ASN A 93 10.48 13.20 15.38
C ASN A 93 9.31 12.33 15.87
N SER A 94 8.81 12.58 17.09
CA SER A 94 7.67 11.83 17.64
C SER A 94 6.40 12.06 16.81
N LEU A 95 6.17 13.30 16.33
CA LEU A 95 5.03 13.60 15.48
C LEU A 95 5.17 13.00 14.08
N PHE A 96 6.38 13.04 13.51
CA PHE A 96 6.68 12.36 12.25
C PHE A 96 6.35 10.87 12.35
N PHE A 97 6.91 10.18 13.34
CA PHE A 97 6.66 8.74 13.52
C PHE A 97 5.20 8.43 13.84
N SER A 98 4.47 9.29 14.55
CA SER A 98 3.04 9.06 14.77
C SER A 98 2.22 9.13 13.48
N LYS A 99 2.50 10.10 12.60
CA LYS A 99 1.82 10.22 11.29
C LYS A 99 2.19 9.06 10.36
N TYR A 100 3.47 8.69 10.39
CA TYR A 100 4.01 7.59 9.62
C TYR A 100 3.41 6.24 10.03
N LEU A 101 3.39 5.92 11.34
CA LEU A 101 2.73 4.71 11.86
C LEU A 101 1.22 4.72 11.61
N LEU A 102 0.56 5.88 11.71
CA LEU A 102 -0.86 6.00 11.40
C LEU A 102 -1.15 5.68 9.92
N SER A 103 -0.24 6.03 9.02
CA SER A 103 -0.37 5.71 7.59
C SER A 103 -0.38 4.20 7.35
N PHE A 104 0.56 3.48 7.98
CA PHE A 104 0.56 2.00 7.94
C PHE A 104 -0.67 1.41 8.61
N PHE A 105 -1.12 1.97 9.73
CA PHE A 105 -2.31 1.47 10.43
C PHE A 105 -3.58 1.61 9.58
N ILE A 106 -3.77 2.75 8.90
CA ILE A 106 -4.92 2.94 8.00
C ILE A 106 -4.83 2.00 6.79
N ALA A 107 -3.65 1.85 6.19
CA ALA A 107 -3.45 0.91 5.10
C ALA A 107 -3.79 -0.53 5.53
N PHE A 108 -3.38 -0.92 6.74
CA PHE A 108 -3.71 -2.22 7.34
C PHE A 108 -5.21 -2.42 7.57
N LEU A 109 -5.94 -1.40 8.05
CA LEU A 109 -7.40 -1.48 8.20
C LEU A 109 -8.10 -1.69 6.84
N ILE A 110 -7.64 -1.00 5.79
CA ILE A 110 -8.19 -1.15 4.43
C ILE A 110 -7.92 -2.55 3.88
N TYR A 111 -6.72 -3.08 4.12
CA TYR A 111 -6.40 -4.47 3.82
C TYR A 111 -7.34 -5.43 4.55
N LEU A 112 -7.55 -5.25 5.86
CA LEU A 112 -8.42 -6.13 6.65
C LEU A 112 -9.84 -6.15 6.09
N ILE A 113 -10.39 -5.01 5.71
CA ILE A 113 -11.74 -4.94 5.13
C ILE A 113 -11.81 -5.75 3.82
N ASN A 114 -10.88 -5.52 2.89
CA ASN A 114 -10.86 -6.27 1.63
C ASN A 114 -10.63 -7.77 1.85
N PHE A 115 -9.70 -8.11 2.73
CA PHE A 115 -9.37 -9.50 3.08
C PHE A 115 -10.57 -10.22 3.70
N LEU A 116 -11.26 -9.60 4.66
CA LEU A 116 -12.42 -10.21 5.32
C LEU A 116 -13.56 -10.49 4.33
N ILE A 117 -13.82 -9.58 3.38
CA ILE A 117 -14.86 -9.80 2.37
C ILE A 117 -14.52 -11.02 1.50
N ILE A 118 -13.27 -11.15 1.06
CA ILE A 118 -12.82 -12.29 0.25
C ILE A 118 -12.91 -13.59 1.06
N VAL A 119 -12.41 -13.59 2.29
CA VAL A 119 -12.45 -14.79 3.16
C VAL A 119 -13.88 -15.22 3.43
N VAL A 120 -14.77 -14.29 3.76
CA VAL A 120 -16.20 -14.60 3.96
C VAL A 120 -16.81 -15.20 2.70
N LEU A 121 -16.51 -14.64 1.52
CA LEU A 121 -17.01 -15.18 0.25
C LEU A 121 -16.55 -16.63 0.04
N TYR A 122 -15.27 -16.94 0.25
CA TYR A 122 -14.74 -18.29 0.06
C TYR A 122 -15.29 -19.28 1.10
N ILE A 123 -15.45 -18.86 2.36
CA ILE A 123 -16.05 -19.69 3.42
C ILE A 123 -17.52 -20.02 3.11
N VAL A 124 -18.31 -19.04 2.67
CA VAL A 124 -19.74 -19.23 2.37
C VAL A 124 -19.95 -20.20 1.21
N ASN A 125 -19.01 -20.25 0.27
CA ASN A 125 -19.06 -21.17 -0.86
C ASN A 125 -18.32 -22.51 -0.61
N GLY A 126 -17.80 -22.74 0.61
CA GLY A 126 -17.21 -24.03 1.00
C GLY A 126 -15.75 -24.26 0.57
N GLU A 127 -15.05 -23.23 0.10
CA GLU A 127 -13.68 -23.32 -0.43
C GLU A 127 -12.61 -23.04 0.64
N TYR A 128 -12.37 -24.02 1.52
CA TYR A 128 -11.48 -23.85 2.68
C TYR A 128 -9.99 -24.02 2.35
N ASP A 129 -9.65 -24.93 1.44
CA ASP A 129 -8.26 -25.27 1.09
C ASP A 129 -7.52 -24.06 0.51
N SER A 130 -8.27 -23.21 -0.19
CA SER A 130 -7.82 -21.98 -0.84
C SER A 130 -7.43 -20.86 0.13
N LEU A 131 -7.93 -20.89 1.36
CA LEU A 131 -7.85 -19.75 2.30
C LEU A 131 -6.41 -19.44 2.72
N ILE A 132 -5.57 -20.45 2.92
CA ILE A 132 -4.19 -20.23 3.35
C ILE A 132 -3.38 -19.54 2.25
N TYR A 133 -3.59 -19.95 1.00
CA TYR A 133 -2.93 -19.37 -0.17
C TYR A 133 -3.38 -17.93 -0.40
N ILE A 134 -4.69 -17.65 -0.30
CA ILE A 134 -5.25 -16.30 -0.36
C ILE A 134 -4.65 -15.42 0.72
N THR A 135 -4.58 -15.91 1.96
CA THR A 135 -4.05 -15.15 3.11
C THR A 135 -2.59 -14.77 2.90
N ILE A 136 -1.74 -15.72 2.54
CA ILE A 136 -0.31 -15.48 2.35
C ILE A 136 -0.07 -14.55 1.15
N SER A 137 -0.71 -14.84 0.01
CA SER A 137 -0.51 -14.06 -1.22
C SER A 137 -1.00 -12.61 -1.08
N PHE A 138 -2.17 -12.39 -0.47
CA PHE A 138 -2.72 -11.04 -0.29
C PHE A 138 -1.94 -10.23 0.74
N LEU A 139 -1.48 -10.86 1.82
CA LEU A 139 -0.65 -10.21 2.83
C LEU A 139 0.69 -9.76 2.24
N ILE A 140 1.34 -10.60 1.44
CA ILE A 140 2.62 -10.26 0.79
C ILE A 140 2.44 -9.09 -0.18
N LEU A 141 1.40 -9.12 -1.04
CA LEU A 141 1.11 -8.03 -1.97
C LEU A 141 1.03 -6.68 -1.25
N ASN A 142 0.21 -6.63 -0.20
CA ASN A 142 -0.04 -5.42 0.57
C ASN A 142 1.21 -4.96 1.32
N LEU A 143 1.91 -5.88 1.99
CA LEU A 143 3.11 -5.56 2.75
C LEU A 143 4.19 -4.93 1.87
N PHE A 144 4.51 -5.53 0.72
CA PHE A 144 5.51 -4.97 -0.20
C PHE A 144 5.05 -3.65 -0.83
N GLY A 145 3.75 -3.54 -1.17
CA GLY A 145 3.18 -2.29 -1.66
C GLY A 145 3.36 -1.15 -0.65
N TRP A 146 3.05 -1.39 0.63
CA TRP A 146 3.18 -0.36 1.68
C TRP A 146 4.63 -0.01 2.00
N LEU A 147 5.50 -1.02 2.10
CA LEU A 147 6.92 -0.82 2.42
C LEU A 147 7.66 0.00 1.38
N MET A 148 7.18 0.03 0.13
CA MET A 148 7.72 0.89 -0.91
C MET A 148 7.05 2.27 -0.93
N VAL A 149 5.72 2.27 -1.00
CA VAL A 149 4.97 3.45 -1.40
C VAL A 149 4.88 4.44 -0.23
N ILE A 150 4.52 4.00 0.98
CA ILE A 150 4.35 4.90 2.12
C ILE A 150 5.61 5.73 2.43
N PRO A 151 6.83 5.15 2.51
CA PRO A 151 8.05 5.93 2.73
C PRO A 151 8.34 6.92 1.61
N LEU A 152 8.20 6.49 0.35
CA LEU A 152 8.47 7.32 -0.81
C LEU A 152 7.53 8.53 -0.85
N THR A 153 6.23 8.29 -0.66
CA THR A 153 5.23 9.36 -0.66
C THR A 153 5.41 10.31 0.51
N THR A 154 5.78 9.78 1.68
CA THR A 154 6.10 10.61 2.85
C THR A 154 7.27 11.55 2.56
N TYR A 155 8.31 11.09 1.85
CA TYR A 155 9.40 11.96 1.40
C TYR A 155 8.92 13.01 0.40
N VAL A 156 8.12 12.61 -0.60
CA VAL A 156 7.61 13.54 -1.63
C VAL A 156 6.76 14.63 -1.00
N ILE A 157 5.76 14.30 -0.18
CA ILE A 157 4.86 15.30 0.41
C ILE A 157 5.59 16.29 1.33
N ILE A 158 6.55 15.81 2.14
CA ILE A 158 7.36 16.69 3.01
C ILE A 158 8.24 17.64 2.18
N LYS A 159 8.69 17.20 1.00
CA LYS A 159 9.54 18.03 0.13
C LYS A 159 8.74 19.02 -0.70
N THR A 160 7.57 18.60 -1.21
CA THR A 160 6.82 19.37 -2.20
C THR A 160 5.71 20.22 -1.59
N HIS A 161 5.23 19.89 -0.38
CA HIS A 161 4.04 20.50 0.23
C HIS A 161 2.82 20.50 -0.69
N ASN A 162 2.79 19.58 -1.65
CA ASN A 162 1.78 19.55 -2.70
C ASN A 162 1.18 18.15 -2.81
N ILE A 163 -0.08 18.05 -2.39
CA ILE A 163 -0.84 16.81 -2.39
C ILE A 163 -1.02 16.23 -3.80
N VAL A 164 -1.18 17.07 -4.83
CA VAL A 164 -1.35 16.63 -6.22
C VAL A 164 -0.08 15.95 -6.71
N ILE A 165 1.09 16.58 -6.51
CA ILE A 165 2.37 16.00 -6.90
C ILE A 165 2.59 14.66 -6.18
N SER A 166 2.28 14.61 -4.88
CA SER A 166 2.44 13.42 -4.05
C SER A 166 1.55 12.24 -4.51
N ILE A 167 0.29 12.50 -4.86
CA ILE A 167 -0.63 11.47 -5.37
C ILE A 167 -0.22 11.01 -6.77
N SER A 168 0.23 11.92 -7.65
CA SER A 168 0.70 11.59 -9.01
C SER A 168 1.86 10.60 -9.01
N PHE A 169 2.72 10.60 -7.98
CA PHE A 169 3.75 9.56 -7.81
C PHE A 169 3.14 8.15 -7.65
N GLY A 170 2.00 8.02 -6.98
CA GLY A 170 1.30 6.74 -6.84
C GLY A 170 0.79 6.20 -8.16
N ILE A 171 0.29 7.10 -9.02
CA ILE A 171 -0.14 6.77 -10.38
C ILE A 171 1.08 6.33 -11.21
N ALA A 172 2.19 7.06 -11.14
CA ALA A 172 3.41 6.70 -11.86
C ALA A 172 3.96 5.33 -11.42
N ILE A 173 4.01 5.05 -10.12
CA ILE A 173 4.45 3.75 -9.59
C ILE A 173 3.52 2.64 -10.04
N SER A 174 2.21 2.88 -10.00
CA SER A 174 1.20 1.94 -10.49
C SER A 174 1.43 1.58 -11.96
N LEU A 175 1.59 2.58 -12.83
CA LEU A 175 1.87 2.36 -14.26
C LEU A 175 3.20 1.62 -14.50
N LEU A 176 4.28 2.02 -13.82
CA LEU A 176 5.55 1.34 -13.91
C LEU A 176 5.44 -0.12 -13.45
N SER A 177 4.70 -0.36 -12.37
CA SER A 177 4.48 -1.71 -11.86
C SER A 177 3.78 -2.57 -12.90
N MET A 178 2.72 -2.06 -13.54
CA MET A 178 1.99 -2.78 -14.58
C MET A 178 2.85 -3.10 -15.79
N ILE A 179 3.62 -2.13 -16.28
CA ILE A 179 4.48 -2.32 -17.46
C ILE A 179 5.55 -3.38 -17.19
N PHE A 180 6.19 -3.30 -16.02
CA PHE A 180 7.31 -4.17 -15.70
C PHE A 180 6.90 -5.46 -15.01
N ILE A 181 5.61 -5.69 -14.72
CA ILE A 181 5.16 -6.88 -13.98
C ILE A 181 5.52 -8.19 -14.69
N ALA A 182 5.59 -8.18 -16.02
CA ALA A 182 5.98 -9.33 -16.86
C ALA A 182 7.49 -9.42 -17.11
N ALA A 183 8.26 -8.37 -16.78
CA ALA A 183 9.69 -8.33 -17.04
C ALA A 183 10.50 -9.29 -16.14
N PRO A 184 11.58 -9.91 -16.63
CA PRO A 184 12.42 -10.83 -15.84
C PRO A 184 13.17 -10.12 -14.70
N PHE A 185 13.34 -8.80 -14.79
CA PHE A 185 14.01 -7.95 -13.80
C PHE A 185 13.03 -7.19 -12.88
N SER A 186 11.74 -7.55 -12.89
CA SER A 186 10.71 -6.84 -12.11
C SER A 186 10.94 -6.84 -10.60
N TYR A 187 11.85 -7.69 -10.11
CA TYR A 187 12.32 -7.70 -8.73
C TYR A 187 13.00 -6.37 -8.29
N ILE A 188 13.40 -5.52 -9.23
CA ILE A 188 13.97 -4.19 -8.94
C ILE A 188 12.88 -3.20 -8.48
N ILE A 189 11.62 -3.43 -8.85
CA ILE A 189 10.49 -2.58 -8.49
C ILE A 189 9.72 -3.28 -7.37
N PRO A 190 9.82 -2.81 -6.11
CA PRO A 190 9.25 -3.54 -4.96
C PRO A 190 7.77 -3.88 -5.06
N SER A 191 6.95 -3.04 -5.69
CA SER A 191 5.52 -3.31 -5.92
C SER A 191 5.31 -4.48 -6.89
N ALA A 192 6.04 -4.51 -8.01
CA ALA A 192 6.01 -5.62 -8.96
C ALA A 192 6.64 -6.90 -8.37
N PHE A 193 7.69 -6.75 -7.57
CA PHE A 193 8.29 -7.82 -6.79
C PHE A 193 7.27 -8.46 -5.83
N GLY A 194 6.61 -7.63 -5.01
CA GLY A 194 5.59 -8.06 -4.05
C GLY A 194 4.44 -8.81 -4.71
N TYR A 195 3.98 -8.34 -5.88
CA TYR A 195 2.99 -9.04 -6.69
C TYR A 195 3.44 -10.45 -7.08
N ARG A 196 4.64 -10.61 -7.66
CA ARG A 196 5.12 -11.95 -8.07
C ARG A 196 5.39 -12.87 -6.89
N VAL A 197 5.92 -12.34 -5.78
CA VAL A 197 6.15 -13.12 -4.55
C VAL A 197 4.83 -13.59 -3.96
N GLY A 198 3.78 -12.77 -4.01
CA GLY A 198 2.45 -13.19 -3.56
C GLY A 198 1.85 -14.24 -4.47
N LEU A 199 1.95 -14.10 -5.80
CA LEU A 199 1.44 -15.10 -6.74
C LEU A 199 2.17 -16.44 -6.70
N LYS A 200 3.44 -16.48 -6.25
CA LYS A 200 4.20 -17.73 -6.10
C LYS A 200 3.43 -18.82 -5.34
N PHE A 201 2.59 -18.42 -4.39
CA PHE A 201 1.81 -19.35 -3.56
C PHE A 201 0.54 -19.84 -4.22
N ILE A 202 0.14 -19.24 -5.33
CA ILE A 202 -1.00 -19.65 -6.15
C ILE A 202 -0.47 -20.50 -7.31
N ASP A 203 0.45 -19.92 -8.08
CA ASP A 203 1.09 -20.55 -9.22
C ASP A 203 2.57 -20.13 -9.26
N ASN A 204 3.43 -21.14 -9.22
CA ASN A 204 4.88 -20.95 -9.15
C ASN A 204 5.47 -20.49 -10.48
N ASP A 205 4.76 -20.64 -11.60
CA ASP A 205 5.21 -20.23 -12.93
C ASP A 205 5.24 -18.69 -13.08
N PHE A 206 4.50 -17.96 -12.26
CA PHE A 206 4.59 -16.50 -12.17
C PHE A 206 5.87 -16.02 -11.48
N TYR A 207 6.66 -16.92 -10.90
CA TYR A 207 7.89 -16.56 -10.19
C TYR A 207 9.11 -16.42 -11.11
N TYR A 208 10.20 -15.88 -10.57
CA TYR A 208 11.44 -15.68 -11.32
C TYR A 208 12.18 -16.99 -11.53
N HIS A 209 12.75 -17.20 -12.73
CA HIS A 209 13.61 -18.35 -13.03
C HIS A 209 14.80 -18.47 -12.06
N ASN A 210 15.52 -17.37 -11.80
CA ASN A 210 16.62 -17.33 -10.84
C ASN A 210 16.12 -16.98 -9.43
N VAL A 211 15.41 -17.94 -8.82
CA VAL A 211 14.69 -17.79 -7.53
C VAL A 211 15.55 -17.11 -6.45
N ILE A 212 16.74 -17.63 -6.16
CA ILE A 212 17.58 -17.16 -5.04
C ILE A 212 18.10 -15.74 -5.30
N SER A 213 18.61 -15.46 -6.50
CA SER A 213 19.13 -14.14 -6.81
C SER A 213 18.03 -13.08 -6.81
N SER A 214 16.90 -13.36 -7.47
CA SER A 214 15.80 -12.39 -7.58
C SER A 214 15.11 -12.13 -6.24
N THR A 215 14.96 -13.14 -5.38
CA THR A 215 14.42 -12.96 -4.01
C THR A 215 15.32 -12.03 -3.19
N VAL A 216 16.61 -12.34 -3.09
CA VAL A 216 17.56 -11.59 -2.26
C VAL A 216 17.65 -10.15 -2.74
N ILE A 217 17.81 -9.93 -4.05
CA ILE A 217 17.91 -8.59 -4.62
C ILE A 217 16.62 -7.80 -4.36
N GLY A 218 15.45 -8.39 -4.62
CA GLY A 218 14.16 -7.71 -4.40
C GLY A 218 13.92 -7.31 -2.94
N ILE A 219 14.26 -8.19 -1.99
CA ILE A 219 14.17 -7.88 -0.55
C ILE A 219 15.14 -6.77 -0.17
N VAL A 220 16.40 -6.85 -0.61
CA VAL A 220 17.42 -5.84 -0.31
C VAL A 220 17.02 -4.48 -0.86
N ILE A 221 16.54 -4.40 -2.10
CA ILE A 221 16.08 -3.13 -2.70
C ILE A 221 14.89 -2.57 -1.94
N THR A 222 13.92 -3.42 -1.57
CA THR A 222 12.73 -2.98 -0.82
C THR A 222 13.13 -2.40 0.55
N LEU A 223 13.99 -3.09 1.29
CA LEU A 223 14.49 -2.63 2.59
C LEU A 223 15.35 -1.38 2.46
N ALA A 224 16.22 -1.32 1.45
CA ALA A 224 17.04 -0.14 1.19
C ALA A 224 16.17 1.08 0.88
N LEU A 225 15.14 0.94 0.04
CA LEU A 225 14.21 2.03 -0.27
C LEU A 225 13.43 2.48 0.97
N LEU A 226 12.91 1.55 1.77
CA LEU A 226 12.25 1.84 3.04
C LEU A 226 13.14 2.70 3.94
N VAL A 227 14.37 2.25 4.20
CA VAL A 227 15.32 2.93 5.09
C VAL A 227 15.76 4.28 4.52
N ILE A 228 16.18 4.32 3.26
CA ILE A 228 16.68 5.52 2.60
C ILE A 228 15.59 6.60 2.56
N MET A 229 14.38 6.26 2.11
CA MET A 229 13.29 7.24 2.00
C MET A 229 12.84 7.75 3.37
N SER A 230 12.82 6.87 4.39
CA SER A 230 12.49 7.28 5.77
C SER A 230 13.56 8.20 6.39
N ILE A 231 14.83 7.98 6.07
CA ILE A 231 15.92 8.86 6.50
C ILE A 231 15.85 10.19 5.74
N LEU A 232 15.59 10.15 4.43
CA LEU A 232 15.46 11.35 3.60
C LEU A 232 14.27 12.20 4.03
N SER A 233 13.14 11.61 4.39
CA SER A 233 11.97 12.33 4.90
C SER A 233 12.27 13.03 6.22
N LEU A 234 12.97 12.37 7.15
CA LEU A 234 13.42 12.99 8.40
C LEU A 234 14.42 14.13 8.17
N LYS A 235 15.34 13.98 7.20
CA LYS A 235 16.30 15.04 6.84
C LYS A 235 15.61 16.22 6.17
N ALA A 236 14.67 15.98 5.26
CA ALA A 236 13.89 17.02 4.59
C ALA A 236 13.12 17.86 5.61
N LEU A 237 12.52 17.20 6.61
CA LEU A 237 11.83 17.86 7.70
C LEU A 237 12.78 18.79 8.50
N LYS A 238 14.04 18.40 8.72
CA LYS A 238 15.03 19.21 9.46
C LYS A 238 15.52 20.44 8.70
N LYS A 239 15.57 20.40 7.37
CA LYS A 239 16.05 21.50 6.51
C LYS A 239 15.01 22.60 6.24
N ALA A 240 13.76 22.41 6.65
CA ALA A 240 12.69 23.40 6.48
C ALA A 240 12.76 24.59 7.47
N ILE A 241 13.91 24.80 8.13
CA ILE A 241 14.24 25.90 9.04
C ILE A 241 15.48 26.58 8.44
#